data_AF-A0A1H7KZ61-F1
#
_entry.id   AF-A0A1H7KZ61-F1
#
_cell.length_a   1.000
_cell.length_b   1.000
_cell.length_c   1.000
_cell.angle_alpha   90.00
_cell.angle_beta   90.00
_cell.angle_gamma   90.00
#
_symmetry.space_group_name_H-M   'P 1'
#
loop_
_entity.id
_entity.type
_entity.pdbx_description
1 polymer ?
#
loop_
_entity_poly.entity_id
_entity_poly.type
_entity_poly.pdbx_seq_one_letter_code
_entity_poly.pdbx_strand_id
1 'polypeptide(L)'
;MRIGDTVRVGVAGAAIAVLASPTAAQEVSSQYSTIEWNSECSVLDRSAADEPGAWARLECAGYGTNKVLVADDDGRMSLDYGLMDTMGPWESFAGFNQVIDTVEWRLADGQAFATIHRWLVSGGGQERQVLVVSTVAASPDGQSCMVGFVDAGAAPEANTLAREVADRQARTFRCGESDAGWYGAVEEPAPRPVLVVADDGGQAEDPEAMLRQYWSALSVGGSVSRFLMDGDDGPVGLASEYEIGRVEPLVAADAERRVRVTLKLRSGTGESLSAKVGLVRLEGTWRIASAQWP
;
A
#
# COMPACT_ATOMS: atom_id res chain seq x y z
N MET A 1 89.01 -19.58 15.45
CA MET A 1 87.70 -20.07 15.93
C MET A 1 86.78 -18.88 16.14
N ARG A 2 85.72 -18.79 15.30
CA ARG A 2 84.48 -17.98 15.39
C ARG A 2 84.61 -16.44 15.37
N ILE A 3 84.28 -15.78 14.25
CA ILE A 3 82.96 -15.33 13.73
C ILE A 3 82.51 -14.00 14.37
N GLY A 4 82.23 -13.01 13.53
CA GLY A 4 81.53 -11.78 13.91
C GLY A 4 81.29 -10.82 12.75
N ASP A 5 80.69 -11.29 11.65
CA ASP A 5 80.21 -10.42 10.55
C ASP A 5 78.96 -9.65 11.01
N THR A 6 79.05 -8.32 11.02
CA THR A 6 77.90 -7.42 11.24
C THR A 6 77.01 -7.36 9.99
N VAL A 7 75.83 -7.98 10.08
CA VAL A 7 74.76 -7.87 9.07
C VAL A 7 73.97 -6.58 9.30
N ARG A 8 73.96 -5.67 8.33
CA ARG A 8 73.04 -4.53 8.27
C ARG A 8 71.71 -4.98 7.66
N VAL A 9 70.66 -5.02 8.46
CA VAL A 9 69.28 -5.24 7.98
C VAL A 9 68.70 -3.90 7.55
N GLY A 10 68.53 -3.70 6.24
CA GLY A 10 67.75 -2.60 5.68
C GLY A 10 66.27 -2.95 5.73
N VAL A 11 65.49 -2.21 6.53
CA VAL A 11 64.02 -2.31 6.53
C VAL A 11 63.51 -1.45 5.37
N ALA A 12 63.16 -2.10 4.26
CA ALA A 12 62.43 -1.45 3.17
C ALA A 12 60.95 -1.36 3.59
N GLY A 13 60.49 -0.16 3.94
CA GLY A 13 59.08 0.11 4.21
C GLY A 13 58.27 0.03 2.92
N ALA A 14 57.50 -1.04 2.75
CA ALA A 14 56.51 -1.14 1.69
C ALA A 14 55.26 -0.33 2.09
N ALA A 15 55.09 0.85 1.50
CA ALA A 15 53.87 1.63 1.63
C ALA A 15 52.76 0.96 0.80
N ILE A 16 51.83 0.29 1.47
CA ILE A 16 50.60 -0.23 0.86
C ILE A 16 49.67 0.98 0.65
N ALA A 17 49.62 1.50 -0.57
CA ALA A 17 48.63 2.48 -0.98
C ALA A 17 47.28 1.77 -1.17
N VAL A 18 46.37 1.95 -0.21
CA VAL A 18 44.96 1.54 -0.35
C VAL A 18 44.33 2.46 -1.40
N LEU A 19 44.13 1.93 -2.61
CA LEU A 19 43.34 2.58 -3.65
C LEU A 19 41.87 2.50 -3.22
N ALA A 20 41.36 3.57 -2.60
CA ALA A 20 39.93 3.76 -2.43
C ALA A 20 39.33 4.06 -3.81
N SER A 21 38.73 3.05 -4.45
CA SER A 21 37.91 3.29 -5.64
C SER A 21 36.76 4.21 -5.26
N PRO A 22 36.51 5.30 -6.01
CA PRO A 22 35.33 6.12 -5.79
C PRO A 22 34.10 5.25 -6.06
N THR A 23 33.28 5.03 -5.02
CA THR A 23 31.93 4.52 -5.21
C THR A 23 31.18 5.58 -6.02
N ALA A 24 30.92 5.32 -7.30
CA ALA A 24 30.03 6.18 -8.07
C ALA A 24 28.66 6.11 -7.40
N ALA A 25 28.23 7.21 -6.80
CA ALA A 25 26.86 7.34 -6.36
C ALA A 25 25.98 7.22 -7.62
N GLN A 26 25.05 6.28 -7.63
CA GLN A 26 24.04 6.19 -8.70
C GLN A 26 23.36 7.55 -8.80
N GLU A 27 23.41 8.17 -9.98
CA GLU A 27 22.75 9.44 -10.22
C GLU A 27 21.24 9.18 -10.29
N VAL A 28 20.51 9.80 -9.36
CA VAL A 28 19.05 9.72 -9.31
C VAL A 28 18.47 10.95 -9.99
N SER A 29 17.54 10.75 -10.92
CA SER A 29 16.90 11.83 -11.68
C SER A 29 15.37 11.75 -11.66
N SER A 30 14.72 12.89 -11.91
CA SER A 30 13.26 12.99 -12.10
C SER A 30 12.93 12.99 -13.59
N GLN A 31 11.96 12.19 -13.99
CA GLN A 31 11.26 12.32 -15.27
C GLN A 31 9.76 12.47 -15.03
N TYR A 32 9.01 12.99 -15.99
CA TYR A 32 7.59 13.26 -15.80
C TYR A 32 6.77 12.69 -16.94
N SER A 33 5.58 12.19 -16.61
CA SER A 33 4.53 11.86 -17.57
C SER A 33 3.20 12.46 -17.12
N THR A 34 2.29 12.63 -18.06
CA THR A 34 0.91 13.04 -17.80
C THR A 34 -0.01 11.83 -18.03
N ILE A 35 -0.95 11.60 -17.12
CA ILE A 35 -1.99 10.58 -17.24
C ILE A 35 -3.39 11.22 -17.14
N GLU A 36 -4.06 11.38 -18.29
CA GLU A 36 -5.45 11.83 -18.34
C GLU A 36 -6.38 10.62 -18.17
N TRP A 37 -6.48 10.12 -16.93
CA TRP A 37 -7.10 8.82 -16.65
C TRP A 37 -8.57 8.73 -17.08
N ASN A 38 -9.26 9.86 -17.17
CA ASN A 38 -10.67 9.93 -17.54
C ASN A 38 -10.93 9.87 -19.06
N SER A 39 -9.90 9.92 -19.91
CA SER A 39 -10.11 10.08 -21.37
C SER A 39 -9.06 9.43 -22.26
N GLU A 40 -7.80 9.31 -21.83
CA GLU A 40 -6.71 8.81 -22.68
C GLU A 40 -6.30 7.35 -22.37
N CYS A 41 -6.85 6.75 -21.34
CA CYS A 41 -6.50 5.40 -20.90
C CYS A 41 -7.38 4.33 -21.54
N SER A 42 -6.77 3.16 -21.78
CA SER A 42 -7.48 1.99 -22.28
C SER A 42 -8.34 1.40 -21.16
N VAL A 43 -9.64 1.24 -21.41
CA VAL A 43 -10.54 0.57 -20.46
C VAL A 43 -10.26 -0.93 -20.46
N LEU A 44 -9.87 -1.48 -19.32
CA LEU A 44 -9.70 -2.93 -19.13
C LEU A 44 -11.06 -3.56 -18.85
N ASP A 45 -11.81 -2.99 -17.92
CA ASP A 45 -13.21 -3.31 -17.61
C ASP A 45 -13.84 -2.21 -16.73
N ARG A 46 -15.17 -2.27 -16.55
CA ARG A 46 -15.96 -1.34 -15.74
C ARG A 46 -17.38 -1.87 -15.52
N SER A 47 -18.06 -1.34 -14.51
CA SER A 47 -19.52 -1.50 -14.35
C SER A 47 -20.31 -0.69 -15.39
N ALA A 48 -21.64 -0.80 -15.35
CA ALA A 48 -22.49 0.18 -16.01
C ALA A 48 -22.38 1.54 -15.29
N ALA A 49 -22.41 2.64 -16.05
CA ALA A 49 -22.12 3.97 -15.53
C ALA A 49 -23.23 4.55 -14.63
N ASP A 50 -24.44 3.99 -14.71
CA ASP A 50 -25.63 4.40 -13.97
C ASP A 50 -25.93 3.51 -12.75
N GLU A 51 -25.08 2.52 -12.48
CA GLU A 51 -25.19 1.69 -11.29
C GLU A 51 -24.59 2.39 -10.06
N PRO A 52 -25.26 2.38 -8.90
CA PRO A 52 -24.65 2.78 -7.64
C PRO A 52 -23.38 1.95 -7.36
N GLY A 53 -22.29 2.61 -6.96
CA GLY A 53 -21.00 1.94 -6.79
C GLY A 53 -20.32 1.60 -8.13
N ALA A 54 -20.47 2.50 -9.12
CA ALA A 54 -19.78 2.32 -10.39
C ALA A 54 -18.26 2.28 -10.19
N TRP A 55 -17.60 1.40 -10.95
CA TRP A 55 -16.16 1.17 -10.86
C TRP A 55 -15.57 0.99 -12.26
N ALA A 56 -14.27 1.25 -12.39
CA ALA A 56 -13.52 1.06 -13.63
C ALA A 56 -12.08 0.64 -13.36
N ARG A 57 -11.51 -0.21 -14.23
CA ARG A 57 -10.07 -0.45 -14.30
C ARG A 57 -9.54 -0.07 -15.67
N LEU A 58 -8.44 0.66 -15.66
CA LEU A 58 -7.87 1.31 -16.83
C LEU A 58 -6.37 1.04 -16.89
N GLU A 59 -5.83 1.06 -18.11
CA GLU A 59 -4.40 1.04 -18.38
C GLU A 59 -4.01 2.33 -19.11
N CYS A 60 -3.13 3.11 -18.48
CA CYS A 60 -2.60 4.37 -18.99
C CYS A 60 -1.13 4.19 -19.39
N ALA A 61 -0.69 4.92 -20.42
CA ALA A 61 0.72 5.02 -20.74
C ALA A 61 1.46 5.79 -19.61
N GLY A 62 2.61 5.27 -19.17
CA GLY A 62 3.49 5.91 -18.20
C GLY A 62 4.77 6.45 -18.86
N TYR A 63 5.82 6.61 -18.06
CA TYR A 63 7.13 7.01 -18.59
C TYR A 63 7.89 5.85 -19.22
N GLY A 64 8.33 6.03 -20.47
CA GLY A 64 9.10 5.02 -21.20
C GLY A 64 8.23 3.81 -21.55
N THR A 65 8.65 2.62 -21.11
CA THR A 65 7.87 1.38 -21.27
C THR A 65 6.97 1.07 -20.08
N ASN A 66 7.02 1.89 -19.02
CA ASN A 66 6.16 1.71 -17.86
C ASN A 66 4.73 2.15 -18.20
N LYS A 67 3.77 1.52 -17.55
CA LYS A 67 2.37 1.89 -17.57
C LYS A 67 1.89 2.27 -16.17
N VAL A 68 0.69 2.84 -16.12
CA VAL A 68 -0.04 3.11 -14.89
C VAL A 68 -1.35 2.35 -14.98
N LEU A 69 -1.52 1.35 -14.12
CA LEU A 69 -2.81 0.71 -13.92
C LEU A 69 -3.60 1.56 -12.94
N VAL A 70 -4.84 1.88 -13.30
CA VAL A 70 -5.74 2.69 -12.47
C VAL A 70 -6.99 1.87 -12.19
N ALA A 71 -7.39 1.79 -10.93
CA ALA A 71 -8.72 1.35 -10.54
C ALA A 71 -9.42 2.49 -9.82
N ASP A 72 -10.67 2.72 -10.18
CA ASP A 72 -11.60 3.60 -9.46
C ASP A 72 -12.78 2.74 -9.00
N ASP A 73 -13.12 2.83 -7.72
CA ASP A 73 -14.27 2.15 -7.13
C ASP A 73 -14.91 3.09 -6.10
N ASP A 74 -16.17 3.47 -6.35
CA ASP A 74 -16.94 4.42 -5.52
C ASP A 74 -16.15 5.70 -5.20
N GLY A 75 -15.50 6.30 -6.22
CA GLY A 75 -14.78 7.58 -6.08
C GLY A 75 -13.50 7.51 -5.23
N ARG A 76 -12.89 6.33 -5.16
CA ARG A 76 -11.58 6.10 -4.55
C ARG A 76 -10.71 5.42 -5.58
N MET A 77 -9.49 5.92 -5.75
CA MET A 77 -8.56 5.40 -6.73
C MET A 77 -7.51 4.50 -6.08
N SER A 78 -7.08 3.47 -6.79
CA SER A 78 -5.88 2.67 -6.51
C SER A 78 -5.01 2.68 -7.77
N LEU A 79 -3.71 2.91 -7.62
CA LEU A 79 -2.80 3.06 -8.74
C LEU A 79 -1.54 2.23 -8.58
N ASP A 80 -1.17 1.60 -9.68
CA ASP A 80 0.03 0.78 -9.79
C ASP A 80 0.91 1.25 -10.95
N TYR A 81 2.22 1.35 -10.70
CA TYR A 81 3.20 1.86 -11.66
C TYR A 81 4.22 0.79 -12.07
N GLY A 82 4.50 0.65 -13.36
CA GLY A 82 5.61 -0.17 -13.84
C GLY A 82 5.26 -1.09 -14.99
N LEU A 83 5.87 -2.28 -15.01
CA LEU A 83 5.73 -3.26 -16.09
C LEU A 83 4.69 -4.36 -15.78
N MET A 84 4.01 -4.32 -14.62
CA MET A 84 3.10 -5.37 -14.17
C MET A 84 1.91 -5.58 -15.12
N ASP A 85 1.44 -6.81 -15.29
CA ASP A 85 0.27 -7.07 -16.15
C ASP A 85 -1.07 -6.93 -15.43
N THR A 86 -1.07 -7.05 -14.11
CA THR A 86 -2.28 -7.03 -13.28
C THR A 86 -2.13 -6.03 -12.15
N MET A 87 -3.25 -5.42 -11.75
CA MET A 87 -3.29 -4.63 -10.53
C MET A 87 -2.91 -5.52 -9.34
N GLY A 88 -2.07 -4.97 -8.48
CA GLY A 88 -1.78 -5.51 -7.17
C GLY A 88 -2.94 -5.30 -6.20
N PRO A 89 -2.63 -5.37 -4.90
CA PRO A 89 -3.62 -5.20 -3.84
C PRO A 89 -4.18 -3.78 -3.83
N TRP A 90 -5.40 -3.60 -3.34
CA TRP A 90 -6.00 -2.28 -3.27
C TRP A 90 -5.28 -1.38 -2.25
N GLU A 91 -4.73 -0.26 -2.71
CA GLU A 91 -4.12 0.74 -1.85
C GLU A 91 -4.66 2.13 -2.18
N SER A 92 -5.28 2.78 -1.20
CA SER A 92 -5.96 4.06 -1.39
C SER A 92 -6.05 4.85 -0.09
N PHE A 93 -6.96 5.81 -0.02
CA PHE A 93 -7.36 6.51 1.18
C PHE A 93 -8.82 6.19 1.53
N ALA A 94 -9.14 6.30 2.82
CA ALA A 94 -10.49 6.08 3.31
C ALA A 94 -11.53 7.05 2.72
N GLY A 95 -11.12 8.30 2.54
CA GLY A 95 -11.94 9.34 1.93
C GLY A 95 -11.91 9.26 0.41
N PHE A 96 -12.93 9.85 -0.22
CA PHE A 96 -12.93 10.07 -1.67
C PHE A 96 -11.65 10.75 -2.11
N ASN A 97 -11.12 10.32 -3.24
CA ASN A 97 -9.86 10.83 -3.72
C ASN A 97 -9.79 10.81 -5.23
N GLN A 98 -8.88 11.63 -5.74
CA GLN A 98 -8.50 11.66 -7.13
C GLN A 98 -7.01 11.98 -7.24
N VAL A 99 -6.40 11.63 -8.37
CA VAL A 99 -5.02 11.98 -8.68
C VAL A 99 -4.94 13.17 -9.62
N ILE A 100 -3.86 13.94 -9.50
CA ILE A 100 -3.49 15.00 -10.45
C ILE A 100 -2.62 14.38 -11.53
N ASP A 101 -2.91 14.67 -12.79
CA ASP A 101 -2.39 13.98 -13.98
C ASP A 101 -0.86 13.84 -14.08
N THR A 102 -0.08 14.67 -13.38
CA THR A 102 1.40 14.60 -13.42
C THR A 102 1.96 13.55 -12.47
N VAL A 103 2.62 12.55 -13.04
CA VAL A 103 3.43 11.57 -12.31
C VAL A 103 4.91 11.95 -12.43
N GLU A 104 5.59 12.11 -11.30
CA GLU A 104 7.06 12.17 -11.28
C GLU A 104 7.62 10.74 -11.12
N TRP A 105 8.52 10.35 -12.01
CA TRP A 105 9.23 9.08 -12.00
C TRP A 105 10.65 9.31 -11.50
N ARG A 106 11.07 8.55 -10.48
CA ARG A 106 12.43 8.54 -9.96
C ARG A 106 13.22 7.45 -10.67
N LEU A 107 14.31 7.83 -11.32
CA LEU A 107 15.14 6.94 -12.12
C LEU A 107 16.50 6.72 -11.48
N ALA A 108 17.03 5.51 -11.58
CA ALA A 108 18.46 5.23 -11.40
C ALA A 108 18.94 4.46 -12.63
N ASP A 109 20.09 4.87 -13.18
CA ASP A 109 20.67 4.27 -14.39
C ASP A 109 19.67 4.17 -15.56
N GLY A 110 18.77 5.16 -15.66
CA GLY A 110 17.72 5.23 -16.69
C GLY A 110 16.48 4.37 -16.41
N GLN A 111 16.47 3.56 -15.35
CA GLN A 111 15.33 2.72 -14.97
C GLN A 111 14.52 3.37 -13.84
N ALA A 112 13.20 3.47 -14.02
CA ALA A 112 12.31 3.96 -12.97
C ALA A 112 12.22 2.93 -11.83
N PHE A 113 12.34 3.42 -10.58
CA PHE A 113 12.24 2.58 -9.36
C PHE A 113 11.20 3.09 -8.36
N ALA A 114 10.77 4.34 -8.48
CA ALA A 114 9.71 4.91 -7.66
C ALA A 114 8.93 5.98 -8.43
N THR A 115 7.72 6.26 -7.98
CA THR A 115 6.93 7.41 -8.43
C THR A 115 6.60 8.35 -7.28
N ILE A 116 6.32 9.60 -7.61
CA ILE A 116 5.68 10.58 -6.72
C ILE A 116 4.48 11.11 -7.48
N HIS A 117 3.30 10.91 -6.92
CA HIS A 117 2.05 11.32 -7.52
C HIS A 117 1.25 12.16 -6.53
N ARG A 118 0.62 13.23 -7.00
CA ARG A 118 -0.17 14.12 -6.15
C ARG A 118 -1.61 13.66 -6.13
N TRP A 119 -2.11 13.37 -4.93
CA TRP A 119 -3.47 12.97 -4.66
C TRP A 119 -4.22 14.10 -3.97
N LEU A 120 -5.47 14.30 -4.37
CA LEU A 120 -6.45 15.11 -3.67
C LEU A 120 -7.31 14.15 -2.85
N VAL A 121 -7.28 14.27 -1.52
CA VAL A 121 -7.97 13.36 -0.61
C VAL A 121 -8.93 14.14 0.26
N SER A 122 -10.20 13.74 0.24
CA SER A 122 -11.24 14.33 1.08
C SER A 122 -11.08 13.88 2.54
N GLY A 123 -11.07 14.81 3.49
CA GLY A 123 -11.00 14.50 4.92
C GLY A 123 -11.26 15.72 5.82
N GLY A 124 -11.96 15.51 6.95
CA GLY A 124 -12.17 16.58 7.94
C GLY A 124 -12.94 17.82 7.42
N GLY A 125 -13.71 17.67 6.33
CA GLY A 125 -14.44 18.77 5.70
C GLY A 125 -13.63 19.61 4.70
N GLN A 126 -12.39 19.23 4.39
CA GLN A 126 -11.56 19.88 3.37
C GLN A 126 -10.86 18.85 2.46
N GLU A 127 -10.40 19.31 1.31
CA GLU A 127 -9.56 18.54 0.40
C GLU A 127 -8.08 18.72 0.79
N ARG A 128 -7.35 17.60 0.91
CA ARG A 128 -5.93 17.55 1.27
C ARG A 128 -5.10 17.18 0.07
N GLN A 129 -3.96 17.84 -0.13
CA GLN A 129 -2.98 17.44 -1.13
C GLN A 129 -1.93 16.54 -0.50
N VAL A 130 -1.83 15.31 -0.98
CA VAL A 130 -0.87 14.30 -0.51
C VAL A 130 0.04 13.92 -1.66
N LEU A 131 1.36 13.98 -1.45
CA LEU A 131 2.32 13.35 -2.35
C LEU A 131 2.49 11.91 -1.91
N VAL A 132 2.01 10.99 -2.72
CA VAL A 132 2.13 9.56 -2.52
C VAL A 132 3.38 9.08 -3.26
N VAL A 133 4.28 8.46 -2.50
CA VAL A 133 5.46 7.78 -3.05
C VAL A 133 5.10 6.31 -3.23
N SER A 134 5.33 5.76 -4.42
CA SER A 134 5.08 4.33 -4.70
C SER A 134 6.31 3.67 -5.33
N THR A 135 6.44 2.35 -5.18
CA THR A 135 7.41 1.55 -5.93
C THR A 135 7.02 1.45 -7.42
N VAL A 136 7.97 1.08 -8.27
CA VAL A 136 7.73 0.76 -9.68
C VAL A 136 8.04 -0.71 -9.93
N ALA A 137 7.05 -1.48 -10.42
CA ALA A 137 7.27 -2.88 -10.76
C ALA A 137 8.22 -3.03 -11.94
N ALA A 138 9.32 -3.77 -11.73
CA ALA A 138 10.36 -3.98 -12.74
C ALA A 138 10.11 -5.18 -13.68
N SER A 139 9.02 -5.92 -13.47
CA SER A 139 8.66 -7.09 -14.30
C SER A 139 7.13 -7.23 -14.42
N PRO A 140 6.65 -8.01 -15.41
CA PRO A 140 5.22 -8.29 -15.60
C PRO A 140 4.52 -8.97 -14.42
N ASP A 141 5.26 -9.75 -13.64
CA ASP A 141 4.83 -10.42 -12.41
C ASP A 141 5.18 -9.64 -11.12
N GLY A 142 5.76 -8.45 -11.27
CA GLY A 142 6.14 -7.58 -10.16
C GLY A 142 4.94 -6.84 -9.55
N GLN A 143 5.19 -6.19 -8.42
CA GLN A 143 4.18 -5.42 -7.69
C GLN A 143 4.60 -3.95 -7.54
N SER A 144 3.60 -3.07 -7.52
CA SER A 144 3.71 -1.69 -7.05
C SER A 144 2.93 -1.55 -5.75
N CYS A 145 3.37 -0.66 -4.88
CA CYS A 145 2.67 -0.30 -3.65
C CYS A 145 3.14 1.07 -3.14
N MET A 146 2.32 1.68 -2.30
CA MET A 146 2.59 2.91 -1.58
C MET A 146 3.70 2.67 -0.54
N VAL A 147 4.73 3.51 -0.61
CA VAL A 147 5.90 3.53 0.26
C VAL A 147 5.74 4.57 1.36
N GLY A 148 5.10 5.70 1.05
CA GLY A 148 4.97 6.78 2.00
C GLY A 148 4.18 7.98 1.49
N PHE A 149 3.88 8.87 2.43
CA PHE A 149 2.98 10.00 2.23
C PHE A 149 3.63 11.28 2.74
N VAL A 150 3.50 12.36 1.97
CA VAL A 150 3.89 13.71 2.41
C VAL A 150 2.70 14.64 2.26
N ASP A 151 2.33 15.33 3.34
CA ASP A 151 1.29 16.35 3.32
C ASP A 151 1.83 17.61 2.64
N ALA A 152 1.36 17.90 1.42
CA ALA A 152 1.87 19.02 0.64
C ALA A 152 1.37 20.38 1.13
N GLY A 153 0.33 20.43 1.96
CA GLY A 153 -0.15 21.66 2.59
C GLY A 153 0.62 22.01 3.86
N ALA A 154 1.13 21.01 4.59
CA ALA A 154 1.82 21.19 5.87
C ALA A 154 3.35 21.15 5.77
N ALA A 155 3.91 20.29 4.91
CA ALA A 155 5.36 20.11 4.82
C ALA A 155 6.01 21.21 3.95
N PRO A 156 6.97 21.99 4.47
CA PRO A 156 7.76 22.89 3.63
C PRO A 156 8.57 22.06 2.63
N GLU A 157 8.66 22.56 1.39
CA GLU A 157 9.35 21.86 0.30
C GLU A 157 8.89 20.40 0.10
N ALA A 158 7.60 20.14 0.23
CA ALA A 158 7.01 18.80 0.15
C ALA A 158 7.51 17.94 -1.04
N ASN A 159 7.71 18.53 -2.21
CA ASN A 159 8.25 17.82 -3.38
C ASN A 159 9.70 17.34 -3.16
N THR A 160 10.55 18.18 -2.54
CA THR A 160 11.93 17.79 -2.17
C THR A 160 11.90 16.64 -1.18
N LEU A 161 11.06 16.75 -0.13
CA LEU A 161 10.91 15.69 0.86
C LEU A 161 10.40 14.38 0.26
N ALA A 162 9.41 14.43 -0.64
CA ALA A 162 8.90 13.24 -1.32
C ALA A 162 9.97 12.54 -2.17
N ARG A 163 10.84 13.31 -2.84
CA ARG A 163 12.01 12.75 -3.56
C ARG A 163 12.98 12.07 -2.63
N GLU A 164 13.28 12.68 -1.48
CA GLU A 164 14.13 12.04 -0.49
C GLU A 164 13.54 10.74 0.07
N VAL A 165 12.23 10.70 0.31
CA VAL A 165 11.52 9.49 0.74
C VAL A 165 11.62 8.42 -0.34
N ALA A 166 11.34 8.77 -1.60
CA ALA A 166 11.44 7.85 -2.72
C ALA A 166 12.85 7.27 -2.85
N ASP A 167 13.87 8.13 -2.87
CA ASP A 167 15.26 7.75 -3.10
C ASP A 167 15.81 6.85 -1.97
N ARG A 168 15.36 7.06 -0.72
CA ARG A 168 15.81 6.28 0.45
C ARG A 168 15.01 5.00 0.67
N GLN A 169 13.69 5.05 0.52
CA GLN A 169 12.80 3.98 1.00
C GLN A 169 12.43 2.99 -0.11
N ALA A 170 12.11 3.47 -1.32
CA ALA A 170 11.43 2.66 -2.32
C ALA A 170 12.25 1.46 -2.82
N ARG A 171 13.58 1.58 -2.87
CA ARG A 171 14.47 0.52 -3.40
C ARG A 171 14.47 -0.76 -2.58
N THR A 172 14.23 -0.64 -1.27
CA THR A 172 14.23 -1.78 -0.33
C THR A 172 12.85 -2.05 0.24
N PHE A 173 11.85 -1.26 -0.16
CA PHE A 173 10.48 -1.43 0.30
C PHE A 173 9.89 -2.72 -0.28
N ARG A 174 9.35 -3.57 0.59
CA ARG A 174 8.75 -4.85 0.21
C ARG A 174 7.24 -4.72 0.32
N CYS A 175 6.56 -4.70 -0.82
CA CYS A 175 5.10 -4.58 -0.87
C CYS A 175 4.43 -5.69 -0.04
N GLY A 176 3.43 -5.32 0.75
CA GLY A 176 2.74 -6.23 1.68
C GLY A 176 3.52 -6.63 2.94
N GLU A 177 4.80 -6.26 3.06
CA GLU A 177 5.64 -6.58 4.24
C GLU A 177 6.15 -5.34 4.97
N SER A 178 6.45 -4.25 4.24
CA SER A 178 6.97 -3.01 4.80
C SER A 178 5.84 -2.05 5.15
N ASP A 179 5.97 -1.35 6.27
CA ASP A 179 4.99 -0.37 6.71
C ASP A 179 5.21 0.98 6.00
N ALA A 180 4.23 1.43 5.23
CA ALA A 180 4.22 2.79 4.70
C ALA A 180 3.88 3.80 5.79
N GLY A 181 4.43 5.01 5.69
CA GLY A 181 4.29 6.02 6.73
C GLY A 181 4.20 7.45 6.21
N TRP A 182 3.80 8.36 7.11
CA TRP A 182 3.83 9.80 6.87
C TRP A 182 5.22 10.37 7.15
N TYR A 183 5.67 11.29 6.30
CA TYR A 183 6.96 11.95 6.40
C TYR A 183 6.80 13.47 6.41
N GLY A 184 7.54 14.13 7.31
CA GLY A 184 7.50 15.59 7.47
C GLY A 184 6.38 16.07 8.38
N ALA A 185 6.07 17.37 8.29
CA ALA A 185 4.92 17.94 9.00
C ALA A 185 3.63 17.45 8.35
N VAL A 186 2.64 17.11 9.18
CA VAL A 186 1.32 16.65 8.77
C VAL A 186 0.30 17.43 9.58
N GLU A 187 -0.76 17.90 8.94
CA GLU A 187 -1.88 18.49 9.67
C GLU A 187 -2.83 17.40 10.15
N GLU A 188 -3.23 17.48 11.41
CA GLU A 188 -4.13 16.49 12.00
C GLU A 188 -5.61 16.91 11.90
N PRO A 189 -6.53 15.96 11.62
CA PRO A 189 -6.25 14.55 11.38
C PRO A 189 -5.72 14.30 9.97
N ALA A 190 -4.62 13.53 9.88
CA ALA A 190 -4.06 13.12 8.59
C ALA A 190 -5.08 12.30 7.76
N PRO A 191 -5.10 12.43 6.41
CA PRO A 191 -5.81 11.49 5.55
C PRO A 191 -5.44 10.05 5.90
N ARG A 192 -6.43 9.15 6.01
CA ARG A 192 -6.17 7.77 6.45
C ARG A 192 -5.86 6.88 5.25
N PRO A 193 -4.62 6.38 5.07
CA PRO A 193 -4.32 5.41 4.04
C PRO A 193 -5.00 4.07 4.37
N VAL A 194 -5.37 3.33 3.33
CA VAL A 194 -5.94 1.99 3.40
C VAL A 194 -5.07 1.13 2.50
N LEU A 195 -4.18 0.35 3.13
CA LEU A 195 -3.23 -0.52 2.45
C LEU A 195 -3.74 -1.94 2.61
N VAL A 196 -4.42 -2.47 1.60
CA VAL A 196 -4.84 -3.88 1.62
C VAL A 196 -3.61 -4.69 1.25
N VAL A 197 -3.17 -5.59 2.13
CA VAL A 197 -2.10 -6.53 1.80
C VAL A 197 -2.62 -7.50 0.74
N ALA A 198 -1.77 -7.87 -0.24
CA ALA A 198 -2.08 -8.82 -1.29
C ALA A 198 -2.79 -10.05 -0.75
N ASP A 199 -4.06 -10.14 -1.10
CA ASP A 199 -4.81 -11.38 -1.16
C ASP A 199 -4.21 -12.12 -2.36
N ASP A 200 -3.54 -13.24 -2.13
CA ASP A 200 -2.98 -14.18 -3.10
C ASP A 200 -4.07 -14.89 -3.95
N GLY A 201 -5.21 -14.22 -4.18
CA GLY A 201 -6.39 -14.74 -4.85
C GLY A 201 -7.08 -15.89 -4.10
N GLY A 202 -6.48 -16.40 -3.03
CA GLY A 202 -7.10 -17.33 -2.09
C GLY A 202 -7.81 -16.53 -1.01
N GLN A 203 -9.05 -16.88 -0.68
CA GLN A 203 -9.58 -16.46 0.62
C GLN A 203 -8.60 -16.93 1.68
N ALA A 204 -8.18 -16.03 2.59
CA ALA A 204 -7.24 -16.36 3.65
C ALA A 204 -7.64 -17.69 4.32
N GLU A 205 -6.70 -18.64 4.38
CA GLU A 205 -6.93 -19.95 5.03
C GLU A 205 -7.26 -19.80 6.53
N ASP A 206 -6.90 -18.64 7.08
CA ASP A 206 -7.15 -18.22 8.45
C ASP A 206 -8.43 -17.37 8.58
N PRO A 207 -9.39 -17.77 9.45
CA PRO A 207 -10.63 -17.03 9.65
C PRO A 207 -10.44 -15.62 10.24
N GLU A 208 -9.37 -15.36 10.99
CA GLU A 208 -9.11 -14.01 11.51
C GLU A 208 -8.67 -13.05 10.39
N ALA A 209 -7.74 -13.47 9.54
CA ALA A 209 -7.33 -12.72 8.36
C ALA A 209 -8.52 -12.39 7.44
N MET A 210 -9.38 -13.37 7.15
CA MET A 210 -10.61 -13.17 6.37
C MET A 210 -11.52 -12.10 7.01
N LEU A 211 -11.75 -12.16 8.33
CA LEU A 211 -12.59 -11.18 9.03
C LEU A 211 -12.00 -9.77 8.97
N ARG A 212 -10.67 -9.64 9.03
CA ARG A 212 -9.98 -8.36 8.89
C ARG A 212 -10.14 -7.78 7.48
N GLN A 213 -10.05 -8.61 6.44
CA GLN A 213 -10.31 -8.20 5.06
C GLN A 213 -11.77 -7.77 4.86
N TYR A 214 -12.73 -8.57 5.35
CA TYR A 214 -14.15 -8.22 5.35
C TYR A 214 -14.39 -6.86 6.01
N TRP A 215 -13.84 -6.66 7.21
CA TRP A 215 -13.99 -5.40 7.95
C TRP A 215 -13.36 -4.21 7.25
N SER A 216 -12.19 -4.42 6.62
CA SER A 216 -11.53 -3.39 5.83
C SER A 216 -12.38 -2.97 4.64
N ALA A 217 -12.86 -3.92 3.84
CA ALA A 217 -13.73 -3.66 2.70
C ALA A 217 -15.02 -2.96 3.13
N LEU A 218 -15.66 -3.43 4.21
CA LEU A 218 -16.86 -2.82 4.75
C LEU A 218 -16.65 -1.38 5.24
N SER A 219 -15.48 -1.08 5.84
CA SER A 219 -15.17 0.25 6.37
C SER A 219 -15.01 1.35 5.33
N VAL A 220 -14.89 0.98 4.06
CA VAL A 220 -14.72 1.89 2.92
C VAL A 220 -15.87 1.81 1.92
N GLY A 221 -16.92 1.05 2.22
CA GLY A 221 -18.06 0.86 1.30
C GLY A 221 -17.77 -0.08 0.13
N GLY A 222 -16.67 -0.83 0.18
CA GLY A 222 -16.31 -1.81 -0.86
C GLY A 222 -17.18 -3.06 -0.81
N SER A 223 -17.23 -3.80 -1.91
CA SER A 223 -18.01 -5.04 -1.99
C SER A 223 -17.52 -6.11 -1.00
N VAL A 224 -18.47 -6.66 -0.24
CA VAL A 224 -18.22 -7.70 0.76
C VAL A 224 -18.85 -9.05 0.44
N SER A 225 -19.58 -9.16 -0.68
CA SER A 225 -20.36 -10.35 -1.03
C SER A 225 -19.54 -11.64 -1.04
N ARG A 226 -18.23 -11.56 -1.34
CA ARG A 226 -17.30 -12.71 -1.33
C ARG A 226 -17.06 -13.31 0.05
N PHE A 227 -17.25 -12.54 1.12
CA PHE A 227 -17.06 -12.95 2.51
C PHE A 227 -18.32 -13.52 3.14
N LEU A 228 -19.48 -13.37 2.49
CA LEU A 228 -20.79 -13.73 3.05
C LEU A 228 -21.31 -15.03 2.43
N MET A 229 -22.03 -15.84 3.23
CA MET A 229 -22.80 -16.99 2.72
C MET A 229 -24.08 -16.54 2.01
N ASP A 230 -24.86 -15.70 2.68
CA ASP A 230 -26.11 -15.10 2.24
C ASP A 230 -26.10 -13.62 2.65
N GLY A 231 -26.90 -12.79 1.97
CA GLY A 231 -26.81 -11.33 2.00
C GLY A 231 -26.96 -10.61 3.36
N ASP A 232 -27.06 -9.29 3.23
CA ASP A 232 -26.76 -8.22 4.19
C ASP A 232 -25.25 -7.94 4.29
N ASP A 233 -24.81 -6.85 3.66
CA ASP A 233 -23.40 -6.39 3.61
C ASP A 233 -22.81 -6.20 5.02
N GLY A 234 -23.67 -6.12 6.04
CA GLY A 234 -23.31 -6.01 7.43
C GLY A 234 -23.19 -4.55 7.87
N PRO A 235 -22.60 -4.28 9.04
CA PRO A 235 -22.79 -3.01 9.73
C PRO A 235 -21.79 -1.97 9.23
N VAL A 236 -22.02 -1.42 8.04
CA VAL A 236 -21.18 -0.37 7.43
C VAL A 236 -20.86 0.76 8.42
N GLY A 237 -21.86 1.18 9.21
CA GLY A 237 -21.69 2.22 10.25
C GLY A 237 -20.79 1.82 11.43
N LEU A 238 -20.75 0.54 11.81
CA LEU A 238 -19.80 0.09 12.84
C LEU A 238 -18.37 0.00 12.29
N ALA A 239 -18.22 -0.42 11.04
CA ALA A 239 -16.91 -0.53 10.39
C ALA A 239 -16.24 0.83 10.16
N SER A 240 -17.01 1.92 10.09
CA SER A 240 -16.47 3.28 10.00
C SER A 240 -16.03 3.88 11.36
N GLU A 241 -16.52 3.35 12.48
CA GLU A 241 -16.24 3.87 13.83
C GLU A 241 -15.30 2.97 14.66
N TYR A 242 -15.30 1.66 14.38
CA TYR A 242 -14.59 0.64 15.15
C TYR A 242 -13.60 -0.14 14.28
N GLU A 243 -12.56 -0.67 14.92
CA GLU A 243 -11.59 -1.58 14.32
C GLU A 243 -11.69 -2.97 14.95
N ILE A 244 -11.36 -4.01 14.17
CA ILE A 244 -11.20 -5.36 14.72
C ILE A 244 -9.96 -5.38 15.63
N GLY A 245 -10.22 -5.45 16.94
CA GLY A 245 -9.19 -5.62 17.95
C GLY A 245 -8.75 -7.07 18.07
N ARG A 246 -9.49 -7.85 18.88
CA ARG A 246 -9.17 -9.24 19.19
C ARG A 246 -10.22 -10.18 18.64
N VAL A 247 -9.80 -11.22 17.90
CA VAL A 247 -10.67 -12.32 17.47
C VAL A 247 -10.39 -13.52 18.37
N GLU A 248 -11.40 -13.98 19.10
CA GLU A 248 -11.29 -15.13 20.00
C GLU A 248 -12.18 -16.27 19.50
N PRO A 249 -11.69 -17.52 19.42
CA PRO A 249 -12.56 -18.64 19.12
C PRO A 249 -13.61 -18.81 20.23
N LEU A 250 -14.87 -18.98 19.84
CA LEU A 250 -15.91 -19.47 20.74
C LEU A 250 -15.99 -20.98 20.55
N VAL A 251 -15.99 -21.72 21.66
CA VAL A 251 -16.06 -23.19 21.65
C VAL A 251 -17.15 -23.65 20.66
N ALA A 252 -16.73 -24.36 19.60
CA ALA A 252 -17.61 -24.95 18.60
C ALA A 252 -17.73 -26.45 18.85
N ALA A 253 -18.96 -26.96 18.89
CA ALA A 253 -19.27 -28.38 19.09
C ALA A 253 -19.75 -29.05 17.79
N ASP A 254 -19.74 -28.30 16.69
CA ASP A 254 -20.46 -28.53 15.44
C ASP A 254 -19.63 -28.08 14.21
N ALA A 255 -20.15 -28.34 13.00
CA ALA A 255 -19.47 -28.07 11.72
C ALA A 255 -19.29 -26.57 11.40
N GLU A 256 -20.00 -25.69 12.10
CA GLU A 256 -19.81 -24.23 12.05
C GLU A 256 -18.83 -23.80 13.15
N ARG A 257 -17.77 -23.07 12.79
CA ARG A 257 -16.88 -22.46 13.79
C ARG A 257 -17.46 -21.12 14.22
N ARG A 258 -17.61 -20.90 15.52
CA ARG A 258 -18.06 -19.61 16.06
C ARG A 258 -16.86 -18.84 16.61
N VAL A 259 -16.83 -17.54 16.36
CA VAL A 259 -15.81 -16.64 16.90
C VAL A 259 -16.46 -15.43 17.57
N ARG A 260 -15.78 -14.88 18.56
CA ARG A 260 -16.11 -13.59 19.17
C ARG A 260 -15.13 -12.58 18.61
N VAL A 261 -15.67 -11.57 17.95
CA VAL A 261 -14.90 -10.44 17.45
C VAL A 261 -15.05 -9.29 18.42
N THR A 262 -13.95 -8.85 19.02
CA THR A 262 -13.92 -7.65 19.85
C THR A 262 -13.64 -6.45 18.96
N LEU A 263 -14.63 -5.58 18.85
CA LEU A 263 -14.55 -4.31 18.15
C LEU A 263 -14.06 -3.26 19.13
N LYS A 264 -13.06 -2.48 18.75
CA LYS A 264 -12.53 -1.40 19.58
C LYS A 264 -12.76 -0.07 18.89
N LEU A 265 -13.15 0.95 19.66
CA LEU A 265 -13.29 2.29 19.13
C LEU A 265 -11.96 2.79 18.56
N ARG A 266 -12.03 3.43 17.38
CA ARG A 266 -10.86 3.98 16.69
C ARG A 266 -10.05 4.98 17.52
N SER A 267 -10.68 5.66 18.47
CA SER A 267 -10.04 6.68 19.32
C SER A 267 -9.24 6.14 20.51
N GLY A 268 -9.19 4.81 20.71
CA GLY A 268 -8.40 4.21 21.80
C GLY A 268 -8.89 4.56 23.22
N THR A 269 -10.09 5.12 23.35
CA THR A 269 -10.69 5.62 24.60
C THR A 269 -11.06 4.51 25.61
N GLY A 270 -10.82 3.25 25.25
CA GLY A 270 -11.07 2.08 26.11
C GLY A 270 -12.46 1.46 25.96
N GLU A 271 -13.34 2.05 25.15
CA GLU A 271 -14.64 1.46 24.83
C GLU A 271 -14.48 0.35 23.79
N SER A 272 -15.07 -0.80 24.11
CA SER A 272 -15.01 -2.00 23.28
C SER A 272 -16.39 -2.63 23.20
N LEU A 273 -16.81 -2.95 21.98
CA LEU A 273 -17.99 -3.74 21.72
C LEU A 273 -17.58 -5.17 21.34
N SER A 274 -18.53 -6.10 21.42
CA SER A 274 -18.28 -7.48 21.02
C SER A 274 -19.38 -7.95 20.09
N ALA A 275 -18.97 -8.48 18.95
CA ALA A 275 -19.82 -9.17 18.01
C ALA A 275 -19.58 -10.68 18.10
N LYS A 276 -20.62 -11.46 17.83
CA LYS A 276 -20.49 -12.91 17.62
C LYS A 276 -20.65 -13.19 16.14
N VAL A 277 -19.67 -13.87 15.56
CA VAL A 277 -19.67 -14.18 14.14
C VAL A 277 -19.58 -15.69 13.96
N GLY A 278 -20.54 -16.26 13.24
CA GLY A 278 -20.54 -17.66 12.81
C GLY A 278 -19.84 -17.78 11.46
N LEU A 279 -18.83 -18.64 11.41
CA LEU A 279 -18.02 -18.89 10.24
C LEU A 279 -18.23 -20.32 9.74
N VAL A 280 -18.38 -20.46 8.44
CA VAL A 280 -18.39 -21.75 7.75
C VAL A 280 -17.17 -21.85 6.85
N ARG A 281 -16.69 -23.08 6.61
CA ARG A 281 -15.71 -23.33 5.55
C ARG A 281 -16.40 -24.05 4.39
N LEU A 282 -16.40 -23.42 3.22
CA LEU A 282 -16.98 -23.96 1.99
C LEU A 282 -15.90 -24.04 0.92
N GLU A 283 -15.71 -25.23 0.34
CA GLU A 283 -14.76 -25.47 -0.75
C GLU A 283 -13.34 -24.95 -0.46
N GLY A 284 -12.91 -25.05 0.81
CA GLY A 284 -11.59 -24.61 1.27
C GLY A 284 -11.53 -23.18 1.80
N THR A 285 -12.60 -22.41 1.67
CA THR A 285 -12.64 -20.95 1.89
C THR A 285 -13.58 -20.56 3.05
N TRP A 286 -13.25 -19.52 3.83
CA TRP A 286 -14.02 -19.11 5.02
C TRP A 286 -15.06 -18.04 4.70
N ARG A 287 -16.29 -18.24 5.16
CA ARG A 287 -17.39 -17.27 4.99
C ARG A 287 -18.12 -16.99 6.29
N ILE A 288 -18.65 -15.79 6.39
CA ILE A 288 -19.58 -15.37 7.44
C ILE A 288 -20.95 -15.98 7.11
N ALA A 289 -21.37 -16.94 7.93
CA ALA A 289 -22.67 -17.59 7.85
C ALA A 289 -23.72 -16.86 8.71
N SER A 290 -23.29 -16.22 9.79
CA SER A 290 -24.14 -15.40 10.64
C SER A 290 -23.33 -14.37 11.40
N ALA A 291 -23.93 -13.23 11.73
CA ALA A 291 -23.31 -12.24 12.59
C ALA A 291 -24.34 -11.59 13.51
N GLN A 292 -23.96 -11.42 14.77
CA GLN A 292 -24.68 -10.66 15.78
C GLN A 292 -23.81 -9.47 16.15
N TRP A 293 -24.05 -8.36 15.48
CA TRP A 293 -23.39 -7.09 15.74
C TRP A 293 -24.06 -6.38 16.94
N PRO A 294 -23.30 -5.59 17.71
CA PRO A 294 -23.82 -4.82 18.85
C PRO A 294 -24.84 -3.76 18.46
#